data_AF-A0AAQ4E5J6-F1
#
_entry.id   AF-A0AAQ4E5J6-F1
#
_cell.length_a   1.000
_cell.length_b   1.000
_cell.length_c   1.000
_cell.angle_alpha   90.00
_cell.angle_beta   90.00
_cell.angle_gamma   90.00
#
_symmetry.space_group_name_H-M   'P 1'
#
loop_
_entity.id
_entity.type
_entity.pdbx_description
1 polymer ?
#
loop_
_entity_poly.entity_id
_entity_poly.type
_entity_poly.pdbx_seq_one_letter_code
_entity_poly.pdbx_strand_id
1 'polypeptide(L)'
;MPQDVNSAANDNDGVGQGGEPGQKSAVQLKKEAKKKEKLEKFKQKQEKLQQPNTGKKPKEKKEKQVITYDKSTAPGEKKDISGPMPDAYSPRYVEAAWYAWWEKSQFFKPEYGGRDPLVENPKGRFVMVIPPPNVTGSLHLGHALTSAVEDAITRWHRMKGRTTLWNPGCDHAGIATQVVVEKKLWRETSKTRHDIGREAFVQQVWKWKEEKGDRIYQQLRMMGCSVDFDRATFTMEPKMSKAVTEAFVRLHDQGLIYRCNRLINWSCTLRSAISDIEVDKRELPGRTLLPVPGYKDKVEFGVLISFAYKVEGSGQCAFFFFKDALRILACSAANVW
;
A
#
# COMPACT_ATOMS: atom_id res chain seq x y z
N MET A 1 -3.20 -23.97 34.99
CA MET A 1 -4.53 -24.62 35.09
C MET A 1 -5.44 -23.70 35.90
N PRO A 2 -6.75 -23.69 35.63
CA PRO A 2 -7.68 -22.70 36.20
C PRO A 2 -8.44 -23.23 37.43
N GLN A 3 -9.06 -22.31 38.17
CA GLN A 3 -10.36 -22.55 38.81
C GLN A 3 -11.26 -21.32 38.62
N ASP A 4 -12.52 -21.58 38.28
CA ASP A 4 -13.65 -20.64 38.25
C ASP A 4 -14.07 -20.28 39.72
N VAL A 5 -15.08 -19.46 40.06
CA VAL A 5 -16.44 -19.33 39.49
C VAL A 5 -17.16 -18.04 39.93
N ASN A 6 -18.15 -17.63 39.13
CA ASN A 6 -19.42 -16.96 39.51
C ASN A 6 -19.42 -15.52 40.06
N SER A 7 -20.51 -14.73 39.95
CA SER A 7 -21.71 -14.75 39.06
C SER A 7 -22.56 -13.47 39.28
N ALA A 8 -23.74 -13.41 38.65
CA ALA A 8 -24.84 -12.45 38.84
C ALA A 8 -24.66 -11.06 38.19
N ALA A 9 -25.70 -10.42 37.67
CA ALA A 9 -27.04 -10.87 37.24
C ALA A 9 -27.63 -9.81 36.29
N ASN A 10 -28.70 -10.14 35.56
CA ASN A 10 -29.84 -9.23 35.45
C ASN A 10 -31.09 -9.96 34.93
N ASP A 11 -32.23 -9.50 35.42
CA ASP A 11 -33.49 -10.24 35.39
C ASP A 11 -34.30 -10.08 34.10
N ASN A 12 -35.34 -10.90 34.03
CA ASN A 12 -36.31 -11.03 32.95
C ASN A 12 -37.64 -10.35 33.32
N ASP A 13 -38.60 -10.39 32.38
CA ASP A 13 -40.02 -9.92 32.40
C ASP A 13 -40.25 -8.65 31.55
N GLY A 14 -41.22 -8.54 30.63
CA GLY A 14 -42.28 -9.43 30.09
C GLY A 14 -43.23 -8.60 29.16
N VAL A 15 -44.30 -9.05 28.48
CA VAL A 15 -44.92 -10.38 28.23
C VAL A 15 -45.74 -10.29 26.90
N GLY A 16 -45.77 -11.35 26.07
CA GLY A 16 -46.82 -11.58 25.04
C GLY A 16 -46.40 -11.41 23.56
N GLN A 17 -46.95 -12.14 22.58
CA GLN A 17 -47.90 -13.27 22.55
C GLN A 17 -47.50 -14.31 21.47
N GLY A 18 -48.19 -15.45 21.40
CA GLY A 18 -47.74 -16.65 20.68
C GLY A 18 -47.82 -16.65 19.14
N GLY A 19 -47.04 -17.56 18.53
CA GLY A 19 -47.08 -17.93 17.12
C GLY A 19 -46.29 -19.23 16.88
N GLU A 20 -46.83 -20.15 16.10
CA GLU A 20 -46.27 -21.49 15.86
C GLU A 20 -44.90 -21.46 15.12
N PRO A 21 -44.05 -22.50 15.25
CA PRO A 21 -42.76 -22.57 14.58
C PRO A 21 -42.91 -22.72 13.05
N GLY A 22 -42.83 -21.61 12.34
CA GLY A 22 -42.95 -21.53 10.89
C GLY A 22 -41.96 -22.44 10.13
N GLN A 23 -42.49 -23.20 9.16
CA GLN A 23 -41.71 -24.12 8.33
C GLN A 23 -40.64 -23.38 7.52
N LYS A 24 -39.37 -23.84 7.60
CA LYS A 24 -38.26 -23.30 6.80
C LYS A 24 -38.57 -23.44 5.30
N SER A 25 -38.41 -22.35 4.54
CA SER A 25 -38.66 -22.38 3.10
C SER A 25 -37.72 -23.36 2.36
N ALA A 26 -38.21 -23.98 1.29
CA ALA A 26 -37.47 -24.97 0.50
C ALA A 26 -36.11 -24.44 -0.04
N VAL A 27 -35.97 -23.12 -0.20
CA VAL A 27 -34.73 -22.46 -0.63
C VAL A 27 -33.68 -22.46 0.50
N GLN A 28 -34.09 -22.20 1.74
CA GLN A 28 -33.20 -22.25 2.91
C GLN A 28 -32.72 -23.69 3.16
N LEU A 29 -33.63 -24.68 3.08
CA LEU A 29 -33.30 -26.10 3.23
C LEU A 29 -32.28 -26.57 2.17
N LYS A 30 -32.45 -26.19 0.90
CA LYS A 30 -31.46 -26.49 -0.17
C LYS A 30 -30.10 -25.81 0.07
N LYS A 31 -30.07 -24.63 0.70
CA LYS A 31 -28.83 -23.89 1.01
C LYS A 31 -28.10 -24.48 2.22
N GLU A 32 -28.84 -24.92 3.24
CA GLU A 32 -28.30 -25.68 4.38
C GLU A 32 -27.76 -27.05 3.93
N ALA A 33 -28.49 -27.77 3.08
CA ALA A 33 -28.05 -29.07 2.53
C ALA A 33 -26.72 -28.96 1.76
N LYS A 34 -26.61 -28.01 0.80
CA LYS A 34 -25.34 -27.76 0.09
C LYS A 34 -24.18 -27.33 1.00
N LYS A 35 -24.47 -26.69 2.15
CA LYS A 35 -23.45 -26.30 3.13
C LYS A 35 -22.99 -27.50 3.97
N LYS A 36 -23.90 -28.40 4.37
CA LYS A 36 -23.58 -29.67 5.03
C LYS A 36 -22.76 -30.59 4.12
N GLU A 37 -23.19 -30.80 2.87
CA GLU A 37 -22.50 -31.64 1.89
C GLU A 37 -21.06 -31.17 1.61
N LYS A 38 -20.84 -29.84 1.51
CA LYS A 38 -19.48 -29.27 1.40
C LYS A 38 -18.66 -29.48 2.67
N LEU A 39 -19.27 -29.41 3.85
CA LEU A 39 -18.58 -29.62 5.13
C LEU A 39 -18.21 -31.09 5.34
N GLU A 40 -19.06 -32.04 4.93
CA GLU A 40 -18.77 -33.48 4.92
C GLU A 40 -17.67 -33.82 3.92
N LYS A 41 -17.73 -33.29 2.68
CA LYS A 41 -16.63 -33.43 1.70
C LYS A 41 -15.31 -32.84 2.20
N PHE A 42 -15.35 -31.79 3.02
CA PHE A 42 -14.17 -31.23 3.69
C PHE A 42 -13.66 -32.13 4.82
N LYS A 43 -14.55 -32.61 5.71
CA LYS A 43 -14.20 -33.54 6.80
C LYS A 43 -13.64 -34.87 6.28
N GLN A 44 -14.28 -35.51 5.30
CA GLN A 44 -13.77 -36.72 4.65
C GLN A 44 -12.39 -36.50 4.01
N LYS A 45 -12.09 -35.29 3.54
CA LYS A 45 -10.76 -34.95 3.01
C LYS A 45 -9.72 -34.71 4.12
N GLN A 46 -10.12 -34.19 5.28
CA GLN A 46 -9.27 -34.13 6.48
C GLN A 46 -9.03 -35.52 7.10
N GLU A 47 -10.04 -36.37 7.19
CA GLU A 47 -9.93 -37.74 7.72
C GLU A 47 -9.02 -38.60 6.83
N LYS A 48 -9.13 -38.48 5.50
CA LYS A 48 -8.17 -39.09 4.55
C LYS A 48 -6.75 -38.54 4.64
N LEU A 49 -6.54 -37.38 5.27
CA LEU A 49 -5.21 -36.83 5.59
C LEU A 49 -4.72 -37.23 7.00
N GLN A 50 -5.58 -37.82 7.83
CA GLN A 50 -5.29 -38.20 9.23
C GLN A 50 -5.19 -39.72 9.45
N GLN A 51 -5.61 -40.56 8.49
CA GLN A 51 -5.36 -42.00 8.56
C GLN A 51 -3.85 -42.32 8.47
N PRO A 52 -3.27 -43.08 9.41
CA PRO A 52 -1.87 -43.48 9.33
C PRO A 52 -1.69 -44.55 8.25
N ASN A 53 -0.69 -44.37 7.37
CA ASN A 53 -0.26 -45.40 6.42
C ASN A 53 0.46 -46.54 7.18
N THR A 54 -0.28 -47.54 7.66
CA THR A 54 0.25 -48.80 8.19
C THR A 54 0.77 -49.67 7.03
N GLY A 55 1.94 -49.32 6.48
CA GLY A 55 2.48 -50.03 5.32
C GLY A 55 3.68 -49.40 4.61
N LYS A 56 4.61 -48.75 5.33
CA LYS A 56 5.93 -48.38 4.82
C LYS A 56 6.91 -48.16 5.97
N LYS A 57 8.14 -48.69 5.85
CA LYS A 57 9.25 -48.42 6.79
C LYS A 57 9.40 -46.89 6.96
N PRO A 58 9.70 -46.39 8.17
CA PRO A 58 9.88 -44.96 8.38
C PRO A 58 11.06 -44.46 7.55
N LYS A 59 10.76 -43.72 6.46
CA LYS A 59 11.76 -42.84 5.87
C LYS A 59 11.95 -41.68 6.84
N GLU A 60 13.15 -41.56 7.39
CA GLU A 60 13.58 -40.36 8.09
C GLU A 60 13.20 -39.14 7.26
N LYS A 61 12.50 -38.18 7.87
CA LYS A 61 12.45 -36.83 7.33
C LYS A 61 13.84 -36.24 7.50
N LYS A 62 14.72 -36.46 6.52
CA LYS A 62 15.92 -35.64 6.36
C LYS A 62 15.47 -34.20 6.35
N GLU A 63 15.88 -33.43 7.35
CA GLU A 63 15.74 -31.98 7.31
C GLU A 63 16.43 -31.49 6.03
N LYS A 64 15.75 -30.63 5.28
CA LYS A 64 16.35 -30.04 4.08
C LYS A 64 17.41 -29.05 4.53
N GLN A 65 18.65 -29.52 4.67
CA GLN A 65 19.80 -28.67 4.91
C GLN A 65 19.83 -27.57 3.84
N VAL A 66 19.74 -26.32 4.29
CA VAL A 66 19.77 -25.16 3.40
C VAL A 66 21.23 -24.92 3.02
N ILE A 67 21.59 -25.38 1.83
CA ILE A 67 22.93 -25.21 1.27
C ILE A 67 23.25 -23.71 1.20
N THR A 68 24.32 -23.30 1.89
CA THR A 68 24.78 -21.91 2.02
C THR A 68 26.17 -21.76 1.42
N TYR A 69 26.53 -20.54 1.04
CA TYR A 69 27.83 -20.25 0.43
C TYR A 69 28.82 -19.86 1.54
N ASP A 70 29.61 -20.84 1.97
CA ASP A 70 30.44 -20.73 3.18
C ASP A 70 31.89 -20.29 2.89
N LYS A 71 32.22 -20.02 1.62
CA LYS A 71 33.55 -19.53 1.22
C LYS A 71 33.69 -18.04 1.53
N SER A 72 34.83 -17.66 2.08
CA SER A 72 35.19 -16.25 2.25
C SER A 72 35.44 -15.59 0.89
N THR A 73 34.46 -14.83 0.41
CA THR A 73 34.62 -13.88 -0.72
C THR A 73 34.55 -12.47 -0.17
N ALA A 74 35.57 -11.65 -0.46
CA ALA A 74 35.59 -10.26 -0.01
C ALA A 74 34.44 -9.45 -0.67
N PRO A 75 33.87 -8.45 0.03
CA PRO A 75 32.75 -7.68 -0.51
C PRO A 75 33.04 -7.07 -1.89
N GLY A 76 32.20 -7.44 -2.86
CA GLY A 76 32.31 -6.98 -4.24
C GLY A 76 33.32 -7.72 -5.11
N GLU A 77 34.05 -8.71 -4.59
CA GLU A 77 34.87 -9.59 -5.42
C GLU A 77 34.03 -10.62 -6.17
N LYS A 78 34.54 -11.07 -7.32
CA LYS A 78 33.88 -12.10 -8.10
C LYS A 78 33.82 -13.39 -7.29
N LYS A 79 32.61 -13.94 -7.15
CA LYS A 79 32.35 -15.19 -6.45
C LYS A 79 33.28 -16.31 -6.92
N ASP A 80 33.96 -16.97 -5.98
CA ASP A 80 34.76 -18.14 -6.28
C ASP A 80 33.88 -19.36 -6.57
N ILE A 81 33.92 -19.79 -7.84
CA ILE A 81 33.21 -20.94 -8.41
C ILE A 81 34.12 -22.17 -8.61
N SER A 82 35.37 -22.15 -8.15
CA SER A 82 36.28 -23.30 -8.23
C SER A 82 35.87 -24.42 -7.24
N GLY A 83 36.01 -25.69 -7.62
CA GLY A 83 35.61 -26.83 -6.77
C GLY A 83 34.20 -27.36 -7.02
N PRO A 84 33.71 -28.28 -6.17
CA PRO A 84 32.49 -29.03 -6.43
C PRO A 84 31.24 -28.15 -6.32
N MET A 85 30.33 -28.28 -7.29
CA MET A 85 29.00 -27.70 -7.21
C MET A 85 28.13 -28.51 -6.23
N PRO A 86 27.20 -27.87 -5.48
CA PRO A 86 26.29 -28.61 -4.61
C PRO A 86 25.32 -29.50 -5.39
N ASP A 87 24.96 -30.66 -4.83
CA ASP A 87 24.07 -31.67 -5.44
C ASP A 87 22.64 -31.16 -5.74
N ALA A 88 22.26 -30.01 -5.19
CA ALA A 88 20.96 -29.38 -5.40
C ALA A 88 21.07 -27.85 -5.52
N TYR A 89 20.23 -27.26 -6.37
CA TYR A 89 20.12 -25.81 -6.51
C TYR A 89 19.63 -25.15 -5.21
N SER A 90 20.37 -24.16 -4.73
CA SER A 90 20.00 -23.28 -3.63
C SER A 90 20.16 -21.82 -4.08
N PRO A 91 19.09 -21.00 -4.13
CA PRO A 91 19.20 -19.57 -4.44
C PRO A 91 20.19 -18.86 -3.52
N ARG A 92 20.13 -19.14 -2.21
CA ARG A 92 21.05 -18.58 -1.21
C ARG A 92 22.51 -18.92 -1.48
N TYR A 93 22.80 -20.14 -1.94
CA TYR A 93 24.13 -20.49 -2.39
C TYR A 93 24.48 -19.73 -3.66
N VAL A 94 23.60 -19.73 -4.66
CA VAL A 94 23.88 -19.21 -6.00
C VAL A 94 24.04 -17.70 -6.00
N GLU A 95 23.08 -16.94 -5.48
CA GLU A 95 23.00 -15.47 -5.47
C GLU A 95 24.06 -14.78 -4.62
N ALA A 96 24.66 -15.50 -3.65
CA ALA A 96 25.71 -14.98 -2.77
C ALA A 96 26.88 -14.35 -3.56
N ALA A 97 27.38 -13.22 -3.05
CA ALA A 97 28.42 -12.36 -3.61
C ALA A 97 28.15 -11.71 -4.99
N TRP A 98 27.28 -12.26 -5.85
CA TRP A 98 27.07 -11.74 -7.21
C TRP A 98 26.66 -10.28 -7.27
N TYR A 99 25.70 -9.86 -6.45
CA TYR A 99 25.15 -8.51 -6.56
C TYR A 99 26.19 -7.43 -6.22
N ALA A 100 26.94 -7.62 -5.14
CA ALA A 100 28.03 -6.72 -4.76
C ALA A 100 29.11 -6.66 -5.85
N TRP A 101 29.40 -7.78 -6.53
CA TRP A 101 30.33 -7.80 -7.66
C TRP A 101 29.79 -7.09 -8.89
N TRP A 102 28.50 -7.23 -9.21
CA TRP A 102 27.85 -6.51 -10.31
C TRP A 102 27.84 -5.00 -10.09
N GLU A 103 27.56 -4.55 -8.86
CA GLU A 103 27.67 -3.14 -8.47
C GLU A 103 29.12 -2.66 -8.56
N LYS A 104 30.09 -3.35 -7.94
CA LYS A 104 31.51 -2.97 -8.00
C LYS A 104 32.02 -2.88 -9.43
N SER A 105 31.62 -3.82 -10.29
CA SER A 105 31.98 -3.88 -11.71
C SER A 105 31.19 -2.91 -12.61
N GLN A 106 30.27 -2.12 -12.04
CA GLN A 106 29.52 -1.06 -12.72
C GLN A 106 28.60 -1.53 -13.86
N PHE A 107 28.27 -2.83 -13.96
CA PHE A 107 27.53 -3.42 -15.09
C PHE A 107 26.10 -2.89 -15.30
N PHE A 108 25.57 -2.14 -14.34
CA PHE A 108 24.23 -1.56 -14.43
C PHE A 108 24.25 -0.16 -15.06
N LYS A 109 25.40 0.50 -15.12
CA LYS A 109 25.57 1.82 -15.71
C LYS A 109 25.40 1.78 -17.23
N PRO A 110 25.03 2.92 -17.86
CA PRO A 110 24.96 3.00 -19.31
C PRO A 110 26.36 2.96 -19.92
N GLU A 111 26.56 2.07 -20.89
CA GLU A 111 27.78 2.03 -21.68
C GLU A 111 27.74 3.11 -22.77
N TYR A 112 28.64 4.07 -22.66
CA TYR A 112 28.95 5.07 -23.68
C TYR A 112 30.21 4.60 -24.41
N GLY A 113 30.12 4.35 -25.72
CA GLY A 113 31.16 3.70 -26.54
C GLY A 113 32.40 4.58 -26.83
N GLY A 114 32.73 5.48 -25.91
CA GLY A 114 33.71 6.54 -26.01
C GLY A 114 33.53 7.49 -24.81
N ARG A 115 34.50 8.40 -24.58
CA ARG A 115 34.46 9.30 -23.40
C ARG A 115 33.35 10.36 -23.46
N ASP A 116 32.70 10.55 -24.61
CA ASP A 116 31.62 11.53 -24.79
C ASP A 116 30.24 10.84 -24.79
N PRO A 117 29.38 11.11 -23.78
CA PRO A 117 28.01 10.60 -23.71
C PRO A 117 27.08 11.11 -24.82
N LEU A 118 27.44 12.20 -25.50
CA LEU A 118 26.63 12.80 -26.57
C LEU A 118 26.69 11.96 -27.86
N VAL A 119 27.80 11.26 -28.10
CA VAL A 119 27.96 10.34 -29.25
C VAL A 119 26.80 9.34 -29.27
N GLU A 120 26.14 9.25 -30.42
CA GLU A 120 25.02 8.34 -30.58
C GLU A 120 25.48 6.90 -30.74
N ASN A 121 24.88 6.00 -29.98
CA ASN A 121 25.05 4.57 -30.16
C ASN A 121 24.22 4.12 -31.39
N PRO A 122 24.82 3.53 -32.44
CA PRO A 122 24.09 3.09 -33.63
C PRO A 122 22.98 2.05 -33.35
N LYS A 123 23.06 1.32 -32.23
CA LYS A 123 22.03 0.36 -31.79
C LYS A 123 20.85 1.05 -31.07
N GLY A 124 20.98 2.34 -30.77
CA GLY A 124 20.03 3.19 -30.08
C GLY A 124 20.24 3.25 -28.57
N ARG A 125 19.45 4.12 -27.93
CA ARG A 125 19.38 4.29 -26.47
C ARG A 125 18.11 3.60 -25.93
N PHE A 126 18.14 3.14 -24.69
CA PHE A 126 16.96 2.73 -23.92
C PHE A 126 17.05 3.38 -22.54
N VAL A 127 16.03 4.15 -22.17
CA VAL A 127 15.98 4.82 -20.87
C VAL A 127 14.62 4.55 -20.25
N MET A 128 14.65 4.08 -19.01
CA MET A 128 13.46 3.85 -18.20
C MET A 128 13.72 4.40 -16.79
N VAL A 129 12.70 4.92 -16.14
CA VAL A 129 12.75 5.34 -14.73
C VAL A 129 11.91 4.34 -13.96
N ILE A 130 12.43 3.82 -12.84
CA ILE A 130 11.60 2.98 -11.95
C ILE A 130 10.41 3.83 -11.46
N PRO A 131 9.17 3.33 -11.46
CA PRO A 131 8.06 3.97 -10.77
C PRO A 131 8.47 4.13 -9.30
N PRO A 132 8.72 5.37 -8.81
CA PRO A 132 9.49 5.56 -7.59
C PRO A 132 8.66 5.10 -6.39
N PRO A 133 9.07 4.03 -5.67
CA PRO A 133 8.34 3.55 -4.52
C PRO A 133 8.22 4.62 -3.42
N ASN A 134 7.03 4.71 -2.84
CA ASN A 134 6.73 5.61 -1.74
C ASN A 134 7.56 5.23 -0.51
N VAL A 135 8.15 6.21 0.18
CA VAL A 135 8.91 6.01 1.44
C VAL A 135 8.02 5.68 2.65
N THR A 136 6.93 4.94 2.46
CA THR A 136 5.91 4.64 3.49
C THR A 136 6.10 3.30 4.20
N GLY A 137 7.08 2.47 3.81
CA GLY A 137 7.28 1.17 4.43
C GLY A 137 8.33 0.28 3.75
N SER A 138 7.98 -0.99 3.57
CA SER A 138 8.78 -1.99 2.83
C SER A 138 8.09 -2.32 1.50
N LEU A 139 8.88 -2.69 0.49
CA LEU A 139 8.35 -3.24 -0.76
C LEU A 139 7.60 -4.55 -0.51
N HIS A 140 6.56 -4.76 -1.30
CA HIS A 140 5.66 -5.93 -1.28
C HIS A 140 5.63 -6.63 -2.66
N LEU A 141 4.97 -7.79 -2.77
CA LEU A 141 4.98 -8.62 -3.99
C LEU A 141 4.62 -7.87 -5.29
N GLY A 142 3.66 -6.93 -5.26
CA GLY A 142 3.38 -6.06 -6.40
C GLY A 142 4.59 -5.26 -6.91
N HIS A 143 5.42 -4.70 -6.03
CA HIS A 143 6.67 -4.03 -6.41
C HIS A 143 7.68 -5.01 -7.01
N ALA A 144 7.75 -6.24 -6.49
CA ALA A 144 8.63 -7.28 -7.02
C ALA A 144 8.22 -7.71 -8.44
N LEU A 145 6.92 -7.82 -8.72
CA LEU A 145 6.39 -8.10 -10.05
C LEU A 145 6.79 -7.00 -11.05
N THR A 146 6.51 -5.73 -10.74
CA THR A 146 6.87 -4.60 -11.60
C THR A 146 8.38 -4.54 -11.83
N SER A 147 9.17 -4.65 -10.75
CA SER A 147 10.64 -4.60 -10.83
C SER A 147 11.22 -5.76 -11.66
N ALA A 148 10.65 -6.96 -11.59
CA ALA A 148 11.11 -8.11 -12.36
C ALA A 148 10.84 -7.95 -13.87
N VAL A 149 9.69 -7.38 -14.24
CA VAL A 149 9.35 -7.08 -15.65
C VAL A 149 10.27 -5.97 -16.19
N GLU A 150 10.46 -4.90 -15.43
CA GLU A 150 11.34 -3.79 -15.79
C GLU A 150 12.81 -4.21 -15.91
N ASP A 151 13.30 -5.04 -14.98
CA ASP A 151 14.66 -5.59 -15.03
C ASP A 151 14.87 -6.50 -16.25
N ALA A 152 13.92 -7.37 -16.57
CA ALA A 152 13.99 -8.24 -17.73
C ALA A 152 14.08 -7.45 -19.06
N ILE A 153 13.24 -6.41 -19.21
CA ILE A 153 13.25 -5.52 -20.37
C ILE A 153 14.59 -4.74 -20.44
N THR A 154 15.06 -4.22 -19.31
CA THR A 154 16.33 -3.49 -19.21
C THR A 154 17.51 -4.38 -19.60
N ARG A 155 17.59 -5.61 -19.06
CA ARG A 155 18.63 -6.59 -19.40
C ARG A 155 18.59 -6.96 -20.87
N TRP A 156 17.40 -7.18 -21.45
CA TRP A 156 17.25 -7.48 -22.87
C TRP A 156 17.77 -6.35 -23.78
N HIS A 157 17.47 -5.09 -23.45
CA HIS A 157 18.02 -3.94 -24.18
C HIS A 157 19.54 -3.78 -24.01
N ARG A 158 20.06 -4.00 -22.80
CA ARG A 158 21.51 -4.00 -22.51
C ARG A 158 22.22 -5.10 -23.31
N MET A 159 21.67 -6.32 -23.33
CA MET A 159 22.19 -7.46 -24.13
C MET A 159 22.11 -7.23 -25.64
N LYS A 160 21.16 -6.42 -26.12
CA LYS A 160 21.14 -5.95 -27.51
C LYS A 160 22.23 -4.92 -27.84
N GLY A 161 23.03 -4.48 -26.86
CA GLY A 161 24.10 -3.50 -27.03
C GLY A 161 23.60 -2.05 -27.13
N ARG A 162 22.37 -1.77 -26.66
CA ARG A 162 21.90 -0.39 -26.51
C ARG A 162 22.53 0.27 -25.30
N THR A 163 22.79 1.57 -25.39
CA THR A 163 23.10 2.40 -24.22
C THR A 163 21.85 2.46 -23.35
N THR A 164 21.90 1.70 -22.26
CA THR A 164 20.72 1.31 -21.48
C THR A 164 20.83 1.91 -20.07
N LEU A 165 19.82 2.68 -19.66
CA LEU A 165 19.67 3.23 -18.32
C LEU A 165 18.33 2.80 -17.73
N TRP A 166 18.36 2.19 -16.55
CA TRP A 166 17.19 2.07 -15.68
C TRP A 166 17.48 2.86 -14.40
N ASN A 167 16.83 4.01 -14.28
CA ASN A 167 17.13 5.02 -13.26
C ASN A 167 16.32 4.76 -11.99
N PRO A 168 16.96 4.51 -10.83
CA PRO A 168 16.26 4.30 -9.58
C PRO A 168 15.82 5.63 -8.93
N GLY A 169 14.83 5.56 -8.06
CA GLY A 169 14.38 6.69 -7.26
C GLY A 169 13.42 6.24 -6.16
N CYS A 170 13.05 7.17 -5.27
CA CYS A 170 12.02 6.98 -4.24
C CYS A 170 11.15 8.22 -4.17
N ASP A 171 9.86 8.05 -3.88
CA ASP A 171 8.94 9.19 -3.73
C ASP A 171 8.67 9.51 -2.26
N HIS A 172 8.68 10.81 -1.94
CA HIS A 172 8.27 11.37 -0.66
C HIS A 172 6.80 11.07 -0.30
N ALA A 173 5.94 10.82 -1.29
CA ALA A 173 4.54 10.41 -1.15
C ALA A 173 3.66 11.32 -0.27
N GLY A 174 4.04 12.59 -0.11
CA GLY A 174 3.31 13.65 0.61
C GLY A 174 2.43 13.16 1.78
N ILE A 175 1.12 13.17 1.55
CA ILE A 175 0.07 12.78 2.50
C ILE A 175 0.28 11.37 3.07
N ALA A 176 0.69 10.39 2.25
CA ALA A 176 0.84 9.01 2.68
C ALA A 176 1.99 8.86 3.69
N THR A 177 3.12 9.52 3.46
CA THR A 177 4.24 9.53 4.41
C THR A 177 3.88 10.30 5.67
N GLN A 178 3.22 11.45 5.56
CA GLN A 178 2.71 12.20 6.71
C GLN A 178 1.84 11.31 7.62
N VAL A 179 0.86 10.59 7.05
CA VAL A 179 -0.05 9.71 7.82
C VAL A 179 0.70 8.56 8.51
N VAL A 180 1.73 7.98 7.89
CA VAL A 180 2.51 6.91 8.51
C VAL A 180 3.39 7.45 9.65
N VAL A 181 4.02 8.61 9.47
CA VAL A 181 4.84 9.25 10.52
C VAL A 181 3.98 9.75 11.68
N GLU A 182 2.80 10.34 11.44
CA GLU A 182 1.83 10.67 12.48
C GLU A 182 1.41 9.43 13.29
N LYS A 183 1.13 8.30 12.62
CA LYS A 183 0.79 7.03 13.29
C LYS A 183 1.96 6.43 14.09
N LYS A 184 3.20 6.61 13.63
CA LYS A 184 4.42 6.24 14.39
C LYS A 184 4.53 7.09 15.66
N LEU A 185 4.49 8.42 15.50
CA LEU A 185 4.59 9.39 16.60
C LEU A 185 3.54 9.15 17.68
N TRP A 186 2.28 8.95 17.28
CA TRP A 186 1.19 8.65 18.21
C TRP A 186 1.42 7.34 18.98
N ARG A 187 1.92 6.29 18.31
CA ARG A 187 2.20 5.00 18.96
C ARG A 187 3.38 5.07 19.94
N GLU A 188 4.42 5.82 19.59
CA GLU A 188 5.68 5.88 20.35
C GLU A 188 5.61 6.89 21.51
N THR A 189 4.81 7.95 21.38
CA THR A 189 4.83 9.09 22.32
C THR A 189 3.45 9.60 22.76
N SER A 190 2.36 9.09 22.18
CA SER A 190 1.00 9.62 22.36
C SER A 190 0.86 11.12 22.05
N LYS A 191 1.73 11.66 21.18
CA LYS A 191 1.69 13.03 20.67
C LYS A 191 1.25 13.07 19.21
N THR A 192 0.62 14.17 18.82
CA THR A 192 0.27 14.51 17.44
C THR A 192 1.34 15.39 16.81
N ARG A 193 1.29 15.58 15.47
CA ARG A 193 2.15 16.56 14.78
C ARG A 193 1.94 18.01 15.22
N HIS A 194 0.80 18.33 15.84
CA HIS A 194 0.52 19.66 16.34
C HIS A 194 1.23 19.92 17.67
N ASP A 195 1.38 18.89 18.52
CA ASP A 195 2.01 19.01 19.85
C ASP A 195 3.53 19.16 19.78
N ILE A 196 4.16 18.74 18.68
CA ILE A 196 5.61 18.86 18.46
C ILE A 196 6.01 20.02 17.53
N GLY A 197 5.05 20.68 16.88
CA GLY A 197 5.31 21.74 15.91
C GLY A 197 5.81 21.25 14.54
N ARG A 198 5.87 22.17 13.58
CA ARG A 198 6.16 21.86 12.16
C ARG A 198 7.60 21.39 11.97
N GLU A 199 8.55 22.08 12.58
CA GLU A 199 9.98 21.89 12.38
C GLU A 199 10.43 20.52 12.89
N ALA A 200 10.03 20.15 14.11
CA ALA A 200 10.30 18.85 14.68
C ALA A 200 9.57 17.73 13.91
N PHE A 201 8.33 17.94 13.46
CA PHE A 201 7.63 16.95 12.64
C PHE A 201 8.34 16.71 11.29
N VAL A 202 8.81 17.77 10.61
CA VAL A 202 9.59 17.65 9.37
C VAL A 202 10.89 16.88 9.61
N GLN A 203 11.59 17.11 10.74
CA GLN A 203 12.77 16.32 11.12
C GLN A 203 12.44 14.82 11.30
N GLN A 204 11.30 14.49 11.93
CA GLN A 204 10.86 13.09 12.05
C GLN A 204 10.53 12.45 10.70
N VAL A 205 9.98 13.21 9.75
CA VAL A 205 9.74 12.75 8.37
C VAL A 205 11.05 12.47 7.63
N TRP A 206 12.07 13.33 7.78
CA TRP A 206 13.40 13.09 7.18
C TRP A 206 14.09 11.86 7.79
N LYS A 207 14.08 11.73 9.12
CA LYS A 207 14.60 10.54 9.80
C LYS A 207 13.90 9.25 9.34
N TRP A 208 12.57 9.30 9.18
CA TRP A 208 11.81 8.18 8.63
C TRP A 208 12.19 7.86 7.18
N LYS A 209 12.41 8.88 6.33
CA LYS A 209 12.92 8.70 4.95
C LYS A 209 14.28 8.01 4.93
N GLU A 210 15.18 8.34 5.85
CA GLU A 210 16.49 7.68 5.97
C GLU A 210 16.31 6.22 6.40
N GLU A 211 15.58 5.97 7.49
CA GLU A 211 15.27 4.61 7.99
C GLU A 211 14.60 3.69 6.95
N LYS A 212 13.79 4.23 6.01
CA LYS A 212 13.03 3.43 5.02
C LYS A 212 13.60 3.45 3.60
N GLY A 213 14.22 4.55 3.16
CA GLY A 213 14.80 4.67 1.82
C GLY A 213 15.90 3.64 1.59
N ASP A 214 16.81 3.49 2.56
CA ASP A 214 17.91 2.52 2.48
C ASP A 214 17.38 1.09 2.42
N ARG A 215 16.31 0.78 3.17
CA ARG A 215 15.64 -0.52 3.16
C ARG A 215 14.97 -0.80 1.81
N ILE A 216 14.34 0.19 1.18
CA ILE A 216 13.78 0.06 -0.17
C ILE A 216 14.88 -0.29 -1.17
N TYR A 217 16.01 0.43 -1.15
CA TYR A 217 17.13 0.13 -2.03
C TYR A 217 17.74 -1.25 -1.73
N GLN A 218 17.91 -1.65 -0.47
CA GLN A 218 18.32 -3.02 -0.12
C GLN A 218 17.35 -4.08 -0.66
N GLN A 219 16.03 -3.84 -0.65
CA GLN A 219 15.06 -4.76 -1.23
C GLN A 219 15.21 -4.86 -2.76
N LEU A 220 15.45 -3.76 -3.47
CA LEU A 220 15.77 -3.79 -4.91
C LEU A 220 17.06 -4.59 -5.19
N ARG A 221 18.09 -4.43 -4.35
CA ARG A 221 19.34 -5.22 -4.43
C ARG A 221 19.09 -6.71 -4.25
N MET A 222 18.34 -7.09 -3.21
CA MET A 222 17.98 -8.50 -2.94
C MET A 222 17.11 -9.12 -4.05
N MET A 223 16.35 -8.33 -4.79
CA MET A 223 15.58 -8.79 -5.97
C MET A 223 16.41 -8.85 -7.26
N GLY A 224 17.69 -8.44 -7.22
CA GLY A 224 18.58 -8.51 -8.38
C GLY A 224 18.39 -7.39 -9.42
N CYS A 225 17.68 -6.30 -9.10
CA CYS A 225 17.38 -5.23 -10.06
C CYS A 225 18.66 -4.57 -10.62
N SER A 226 18.80 -4.46 -11.95
CA SER A 226 19.97 -3.89 -12.64
C SER A 226 19.88 -2.35 -12.87
N VAL A 227 19.58 -1.62 -11.79
CA VAL A 227 19.46 -0.15 -11.75
C VAL A 227 20.81 0.56 -11.50
N ASP A 228 20.94 1.80 -11.96
CA ASP A 228 22.12 2.66 -11.71
C ASP A 228 21.97 3.47 -10.40
N PHE A 229 22.37 2.90 -9.25
CA PHE A 229 22.17 3.53 -7.93
C PHE A 229 22.88 4.87 -7.75
N ASP A 230 23.97 5.14 -8.48
CA ASP A 230 24.67 6.44 -8.42
C ASP A 230 23.76 7.59 -8.89
N ARG A 231 22.73 7.27 -9.67
CA ARG A 231 21.72 8.21 -10.17
C ARG A 231 20.42 8.19 -9.35
N ALA A 232 20.38 7.49 -8.22
CA ALA A 232 19.21 7.45 -7.36
C ALA A 232 18.72 8.87 -7.02
N THR A 233 17.41 9.10 -7.17
CA THR A 233 16.79 10.40 -6.88
C THR A 233 15.63 10.27 -5.91
N PHE A 234 15.64 11.08 -4.85
CA PHE A 234 14.49 11.33 -4.01
C PHE A 234 13.75 12.61 -4.44
N THR A 235 12.42 12.57 -4.51
CA THR A 235 11.61 13.65 -5.10
C THR A 235 11.67 15.00 -4.37
N MET A 236 12.10 15.03 -3.10
CA MET A 236 12.36 16.26 -2.33
C MET A 236 13.84 16.68 -2.30
N GLU A 237 14.71 16.11 -3.13
CA GLU A 237 16.07 16.63 -3.30
C GLU A 237 16.07 18.00 -4.00
N PRO A 238 17.03 18.90 -3.70
CA PRO A 238 17.10 20.23 -4.32
C PRO A 238 17.08 20.22 -5.85
N LYS A 239 17.64 19.19 -6.50
CA LYS A 239 17.62 19.02 -7.96
C LYS A 239 16.20 18.74 -8.50
N MET A 240 15.42 17.95 -7.78
CA MET A 240 14.04 17.59 -8.14
C MET A 240 13.09 18.74 -7.80
N SER A 241 13.25 19.39 -6.64
CA SER A 241 12.45 20.55 -6.26
C SER A 241 12.60 21.70 -7.27
N LYS A 242 13.81 21.97 -7.77
CA LYS A 242 14.03 22.95 -8.85
C LYS A 242 13.23 22.62 -10.12
N ALA A 243 13.18 21.36 -10.53
CA ALA A 243 12.41 20.95 -11.70
C ALA A 243 10.89 21.13 -11.49
N VAL A 244 10.38 20.89 -10.28
CA VAL A 244 8.97 21.16 -9.92
C VAL A 244 8.67 22.66 -9.91
N THR A 245 9.57 23.49 -9.37
CA THR A 245 9.42 24.95 -9.40
C THR A 245 9.41 25.49 -10.84
N GLU A 246 10.34 25.03 -11.69
CA GLU A 246 10.38 25.41 -13.11
C GLU A 246 9.09 25.00 -13.84
N ALA A 247 8.60 23.78 -13.61
CA ALA A 247 7.34 23.32 -14.19
C ALA A 247 6.14 24.16 -13.71
N PHE A 248 6.08 24.49 -12.42
CA PHE A 248 5.03 25.35 -11.86
C PHE A 248 5.04 26.75 -12.50
N VAL A 249 6.21 27.40 -12.58
CA VAL A 249 6.35 28.74 -13.18
C VAL A 249 5.94 28.72 -14.65
N ARG A 250 6.44 27.78 -15.46
CA ARG A 250 6.04 27.66 -16.88
C ARG A 250 4.54 27.45 -17.08
N LEU A 251 3.91 26.61 -16.26
CA LEU A 251 2.47 26.34 -16.36
C LEU A 251 1.63 27.54 -15.85
N HIS A 252 2.12 28.28 -14.87
CA HIS A 252 1.52 29.53 -14.42
C HIS A 252 1.61 30.63 -15.49
N ASP A 253 2.78 30.82 -16.10
CA ASP A 253 3.02 31.84 -17.11
C ASP A 253 2.25 31.57 -18.42
N GLN A 254 1.92 30.30 -18.69
CA GLN A 254 1.00 29.87 -19.74
C GLN A 254 -0.50 30.01 -19.37
N GLY A 255 -0.82 30.48 -18.15
CA GLY A 255 -2.19 30.61 -17.65
C GLY A 255 -2.89 29.29 -17.29
N LEU A 256 -2.17 28.16 -17.26
CA LEU A 256 -2.71 26.84 -16.95
C LEU A 256 -2.83 26.59 -15.45
N ILE A 257 -1.97 27.23 -14.63
CA ILE A 257 -2.09 27.26 -13.18
C ILE A 257 -2.61 28.63 -12.74
N TYR A 258 -3.71 28.63 -11.99
CA TYR A 258 -4.38 29.84 -11.50
C TYR A 258 -4.95 29.62 -10.10
N ARG A 259 -5.25 30.71 -9.39
CA ARG A 259 -5.89 30.69 -8.07
C ARG A 259 -7.33 31.18 -8.17
N CYS A 260 -8.29 30.36 -7.76
CA CYS A 260 -9.70 30.72 -7.68
C CYS A 260 -10.36 30.08 -6.44
N ASN A 261 -11.54 30.57 -6.08
CA ASN A 261 -12.41 29.88 -5.13
C ASN A 261 -13.24 28.85 -5.90
N ARG A 262 -13.16 27.58 -5.51
CA ARG A 262 -13.90 26.46 -6.11
C ARG A 262 -14.30 25.47 -5.01
N LEU A 263 -15.41 24.75 -5.20
CA LEU A 263 -15.74 23.62 -4.34
C LEU A 263 -14.70 22.51 -4.53
N ILE A 264 -14.13 22.05 -3.42
CA ILE A 264 -13.07 21.03 -3.36
C ILE A 264 -13.47 19.88 -2.45
N ASN A 265 -12.80 18.73 -2.61
CA ASN A 265 -12.86 17.68 -1.61
C ASN A 265 -11.92 18.05 -0.45
N TRP A 266 -12.45 18.12 0.77
CA TRP A 266 -11.71 18.46 1.98
C TRP A 266 -11.67 17.29 2.95
N SER A 267 -10.48 16.89 3.38
CA SER A 267 -10.30 15.87 4.41
C SER A 267 -10.22 16.52 5.79
N CYS A 268 -11.26 16.37 6.60
CA CYS A 268 -11.31 16.90 7.97
C CYS A 268 -10.19 16.35 8.87
N THR A 269 -9.78 15.10 8.64
CA THR A 269 -8.72 14.42 9.38
C THR A 269 -7.33 14.96 9.04
N LEU A 270 -7.03 15.10 7.75
CA LEU A 270 -5.73 15.60 7.28
C LEU A 270 -5.62 17.12 7.40
N ARG A 271 -6.77 17.80 7.41
CA ARG A 271 -6.91 19.27 7.29
C ARG A 271 -6.26 19.79 6.02
N SER A 272 -6.59 19.14 4.90
CA SER A 272 -6.10 19.47 3.55
C SER A 272 -7.18 19.26 2.50
N ALA A 273 -7.07 20.01 1.40
CA ALA A 273 -7.70 19.66 0.14
C ALA A 273 -7.11 18.33 -0.38
N ILE A 274 -7.92 17.55 -1.08
CA ILE A 274 -7.51 16.35 -1.83
C ILE A 274 -8.12 16.40 -3.24
N SER A 275 -7.43 15.81 -4.20
CA SER A 275 -7.87 15.73 -5.60
C SER A 275 -8.96 14.68 -5.80
N ASP A 276 -9.72 14.77 -6.89
CA ASP A 276 -10.81 13.81 -7.18
C ASP A 276 -10.33 12.36 -7.31
N ILE A 277 -9.08 12.14 -7.74
CA ILE A 277 -8.48 10.79 -7.87
C ILE A 277 -8.02 10.21 -6.53
N GLU A 278 -7.91 11.02 -5.48
CA GLU A 278 -7.62 10.58 -4.10
C GLU A 278 -8.91 10.26 -3.30
N VAL A 279 -10.09 10.39 -3.90
CA VAL A 279 -11.39 10.15 -3.24
C VAL A 279 -11.97 8.79 -3.60
N ASP A 280 -11.79 7.82 -2.70
CA ASP A 280 -12.49 6.53 -2.77
C ASP A 280 -13.99 6.71 -2.47
N LYS A 281 -14.83 6.45 -3.48
CA LYS A 281 -16.28 6.49 -3.34
C LYS A 281 -16.79 5.15 -2.80
N ARG A 282 -17.54 5.19 -1.69
CA ARG A 282 -18.18 4.01 -1.09
C ARG A 282 -19.70 4.10 -1.21
N GLU A 283 -20.29 3.15 -1.91
CA GLU A 283 -21.75 2.99 -1.95
C GLU A 283 -22.27 2.39 -0.64
N LEU A 284 -23.43 2.88 -0.20
CA LEU A 284 -24.14 2.41 0.99
C LEU A 284 -25.58 2.05 0.58
N PRO A 285 -26.08 0.84 0.90
CA PRO A 285 -27.42 0.41 0.50
C PRO A 285 -28.54 1.09 1.31
N GLY A 286 -28.21 1.82 2.37
CA GLY A 286 -29.15 2.52 3.25
C GLY A 286 -28.47 2.97 4.55
N ARG A 287 -29.29 3.24 5.58
CA ARG A 287 -28.86 3.72 6.90
C ARG A 287 -27.75 2.85 7.50
N THR A 288 -26.57 3.44 7.65
CA THR A 288 -25.35 2.77 8.09
C THR A 288 -24.58 3.65 9.08
N LEU A 289 -24.26 3.11 10.28
CA LEU A 289 -23.39 3.77 11.25
C LEU A 289 -21.93 3.45 10.95
N LEU A 290 -21.14 4.45 10.55
CA LEU A 290 -19.72 4.31 10.20
C LEU A 290 -18.81 5.04 11.20
N PRO A 291 -17.65 4.45 11.56
CA PRO A 291 -16.63 5.19 12.30
C PRO A 291 -15.99 6.25 11.38
N VAL A 292 -15.92 7.49 11.85
CA VAL A 292 -15.24 8.59 11.15
C VAL A 292 -14.03 9.03 11.96
N PRO A 293 -12.81 9.10 11.38
CA PRO A 293 -11.63 9.52 12.14
C PRO A 293 -11.82 10.90 12.78
N GLY A 294 -11.48 11.01 14.07
CA GLY A 294 -11.69 12.22 14.87
C GLY A 294 -13.01 12.26 15.66
N TYR A 295 -13.97 11.38 15.36
CA TYR A 295 -15.21 11.23 16.13
C TYR A 295 -15.10 10.04 17.10
N LYS A 296 -15.63 10.20 18.32
CA LYS A 296 -15.70 9.12 19.31
C LYS A 296 -16.78 8.10 18.92
N ASP A 297 -17.95 8.62 18.57
CA ASP A 297 -19.13 7.85 18.20
C ASP A 297 -19.18 7.60 16.69
N LYS A 298 -19.92 6.56 16.28
CA LYS A 298 -20.17 6.30 14.86
C LYS A 298 -21.14 7.34 14.31
N VAL A 299 -20.82 7.88 13.15
CA VAL A 299 -21.66 8.85 12.44
C VAL A 299 -22.62 8.10 11.51
N GLU A 300 -23.83 8.62 11.39
CA GLU A 300 -24.89 8.07 10.55
C GLU A 300 -24.78 8.54 9.09
N PHE A 301 -24.80 7.58 8.16
CA PHE A 301 -24.79 7.80 6.72
C PHE A 301 -25.89 7.01 6.03
N GLY A 302 -26.22 7.37 4.78
CA GLY A 302 -27.22 6.66 3.99
C GLY A 302 -28.66 6.88 4.45
N VAL A 303 -28.91 7.97 5.18
CA VAL A 303 -30.24 8.46 5.55
C VAL A 303 -30.56 9.66 4.67
N LEU A 304 -31.79 9.69 4.14
CA LEU A 304 -32.30 10.81 3.37
C LEU A 304 -33.38 11.50 4.21
N ILE A 305 -33.07 12.70 4.69
CA ILE A 305 -33.93 13.49 5.57
C ILE A 305 -34.84 14.36 4.70
N SER A 306 -36.14 14.31 4.99
CA SER A 306 -37.14 15.22 4.44
C SER A 306 -37.43 16.33 5.45
N PHE A 307 -37.49 17.57 4.98
CA PHE A 307 -38.02 18.70 5.75
C PHE A 307 -38.84 19.62 4.87
N ALA A 308 -39.76 20.36 5.49
CA ALA A 308 -40.70 21.23 4.81
C ALA A 308 -40.58 22.66 5.33
N TYR A 309 -40.50 23.63 4.42
CA TYR A 309 -40.60 25.05 4.74
C TYR A 309 -41.90 25.61 4.17
N LYS A 310 -42.59 26.46 4.94
CA LYS A 310 -43.75 27.20 4.45
C LYS A 310 -43.29 28.18 3.38
N VAL A 311 -43.93 28.19 2.22
CA VAL A 311 -43.60 29.12 1.14
C VAL A 311 -44.29 30.46 1.41
N GLU A 312 -43.50 31.53 1.41
CA GLU A 312 -43.97 32.89 1.66
C GLU A 312 -45.13 33.29 0.73
N GLY A 313 -46.10 34.03 1.24
CA GLY A 313 -47.32 34.40 0.51
C GLY A 313 -48.29 33.26 0.22
N SER A 314 -48.01 32.01 0.64
CA SER A 314 -48.86 30.85 0.35
C SER A 314 -49.33 30.09 1.62
N GLY A 315 -50.38 29.29 1.45
CA GLY A 315 -50.78 28.26 2.41
C GLY A 315 -50.05 26.92 2.23
N GLN A 316 -49.02 26.85 1.38
CA GLN A 316 -48.36 25.61 0.96
C GLN A 316 -46.96 25.48 1.58
N CYS A 317 -46.44 24.25 1.59
CA CYS A 317 -45.09 23.93 2.04
C CYS A 317 -44.26 23.30 0.91
N ALA A 318 -43.03 23.76 0.76
CA ALA A 318 -42.03 23.15 -0.12
C ALA A 318 -41.26 22.08 0.65
N PHE A 319 -41.23 20.86 0.11
CA PHE A 319 -40.50 19.72 0.69
C PHE A 319 -39.13 19.57 0.04
N PHE A 320 -38.10 19.38 0.86
CA PHE A 320 -36.73 19.17 0.42
C PHE A 320 -36.15 17.89 1.00
N PHE A 321 -35.29 17.23 0.22
CA PHE A 321 -34.70 15.95 0.55
C PHE A 321 -33.16 16.04 0.56
N PHE A 322 -32.54 15.78 1.71
CA PHE A 322 -31.08 15.89 1.90
C PHE A 322 -30.48 14.55 2.34
N LYS A 323 -29.37 14.15 1.68
CA LYS A 323 -28.65 12.89 1.98
C LYS A 323 -27.67 12.96 3.16
N ASP A 324 -27.42 14.17 3.70
CA ASP A 324 -26.53 14.41 4.84
C ASP A 324 -27.13 15.46 5.77
N ALA A 325 -27.37 15.09 7.03
CA ALA A 325 -27.89 15.99 8.07
C ALA A 325 -26.97 17.21 8.31
N LEU A 326 -25.65 17.00 8.23
CA LEU A 326 -24.63 18.01 8.51
C LEU A 326 -24.65 19.20 7.53
N ARG A 327 -25.24 19.06 6.35
CA ARG A 327 -25.36 20.16 5.37
C ARG A 327 -26.60 21.03 5.57
N ILE A 328 -27.58 20.59 6.37
CA ILE A 328 -28.85 21.30 6.56
C ILE A 328 -28.62 22.68 7.20
N LEU A 329 -27.69 22.77 8.16
CA LEU A 329 -27.29 24.02 8.83
C LEU A 329 -26.65 25.06 7.88
N ALA A 330 -26.12 24.65 6.73
CA ALA A 330 -25.54 25.58 5.76
C ALA A 330 -26.63 26.28 4.92
N CYS A 331 -27.77 25.62 4.67
CA CYS A 331 -28.89 26.23 3.95
C CYS A 331 -29.55 27.37 4.73
N SER A 332 -29.56 27.32 6.07
CA SER A 332 -30.06 28.41 6.91
C SER A 332 -29.24 29.70 6.86
N ALA A 333 -28.02 29.68 6.29
CA ALA A 333 -27.18 30.87 6.14
C ALA A 333 -27.33 31.58 4.77
N ALA A 334 -28.08 31.01 3.82
CA ALA A 334 -28.20 31.55 2.47
C ALA A 334 -29.16 32.76 2.33
N ASN A 335 -29.88 33.12 3.41
CA ASN A 335 -30.83 34.25 3.45
C ASN A 335 -30.36 35.39 4.39
N VAL A 336 -29.07 35.45 4.74
CA VAL A 336 -28.50 36.55 5.54
C VAL A 336 -27.16 37.02 4.96
N TRP A 337 -27.20 37.58 3.74
CA TRP A 337 -26.22 38.51 3.17
C TRP A 337 -26.94 39.43 2.16
#